data_AF-A0A1F4XK20-F1
#
_entry.id   AF-A0A1F4XK20-F1
#
_cell.length_a   1.000
_cell.length_b   1.000
_cell.length_c   1.000
_cell.angle_alpha   90.00
_cell.angle_beta   90.00
_cell.angle_gamma   90.00
#
_symmetry.space_group_name_H-M   'P 1'
#
loop_
_entity.id
_entity.type
_entity.pdbx_description
1 polymer ?
#
loop_
_entity_poly.entity_id
_entity_poly.type
_entity_poly.pdbx_seq_one_letter_code
_entity_poly.pdbx_strand_id
1 'polypeptide(L)'
;MKRILIIPSAGRARRLSPLNNYFPKALIPCGDKPALSRILDFYKHIAIQQVVIVVASDHVARFRKIVEHYRYRFPIKIIVQKSALGLLDSIVQAKEEIAKADQVLIHLADTLLQMPLHESDLQQSWVLSAKVINPRDWCMIKFTDKQLLSLVDKPVSCEGKDAICGVYFFHRIHILLQALKYAMSYSKPIHGELQVSGLIERYKTSQPVLVRPRNDWSDIGNLKRLHAHTTFDARGQNKLIRRGQSIVKKSSGKLLVGERFYYRNLKVPQYFPKIFEIDEGKITMSYEPLQSLAYLFLYESMEEENTQYVVDELWSKMIQDFYGKCTDDALSTETAWMYGKRIVDRVEELSEKAAFPLQFVDTLYINNVKVIGWPKLKSIVLSRARDLADTAIIRHIHGDFHCANILYDALRHIFIFVDPRGEWGRQVSVYGDIRYDFGKFLHSFHGGYEFIKNNLSFFECYDTQRYTLKMPSDPMNTLYFLQPYLDNMGIKTKDVLWIEALCFLSMGKFYSDYQMRQQFFLRGLYLLNQLL
;
A
#
# COMPACT_ATOMS: atom_id res chain seq x y z
N MET A 1 -25.18 -4.18 -15.39
CA MET A 1 -24.53 -5.47 -15.71
C MET A 1 -23.70 -5.90 -14.52
N LYS A 2 -23.92 -7.11 -14.02
CA LYS A 2 -23.15 -7.73 -12.93
C LYS A 2 -21.81 -8.22 -13.43
N ARG A 3 -20.74 -7.56 -13.03
CA ARG A 3 -19.37 -7.92 -13.40
C ARG A 3 -18.63 -8.51 -12.21
N ILE A 4 -17.92 -9.61 -12.43
CA ILE A 4 -17.04 -10.19 -11.40
C ILE A 4 -15.59 -10.22 -11.87
N LEU A 5 -14.67 -10.12 -10.91
CA LEU A 5 -13.23 -10.31 -11.13
C LEU A 5 -12.80 -11.60 -10.46
N ILE A 6 -12.05 -12.45 -11.17
CA ILE A 6 -11.51 -13.69 -10.65
C ILE A 6 -9.99 -13.59 -10.58
N ILE A 7 -9.43 -13.87 -9.41
CA ILE A 7 -7.99 -13.89 -9.14
C ILE A 7 -7.60 -15.32 -8.74
N PRO A 8 -7.13 -16.15 -9.69
CA PRO A 8 -6.63 -17.49 -9.38
C PRO A 8 -5.25 -17.41 -8.70
N SER A 9 -5.18 -17.77 -7.41
CA SER A 9 -3.96 -17.72 -6.59
C SER A 9 -3.58 -19.05 -5.95
N ALA A 10 -4.33 -20.12 -6.20
CA ALA A 10 -4.14 -21.40 -5.55
C ALA A 10 -2.97 -22.24 -6.11
N GLY A 11 -2.32 -21.78 -7.19
CA GLY A 11 -1.14 -22.45 -7.75
C GLY A 11 0.07 -22.42 -6.81
N ARG A 12 0.84 -23.53 -6.79
CA ARG A 12 2.01 -23.73 -5.90
C ARG A 12 3.22 -22.82 -6.15
N ALA A 13 3.18 -21.99 -7.20
CA ALA A 13 4.24 -21.04 -7.54
C ALA A 13 5.68 -21.62 -7.53
N ARG A 14 5.88 -22.87 -8.00
CA ARG A 14 7.16 -23.59 -7.93
C ARG A 14 8.37 -22.83 -8.48
N ARG A 15 8.17 -22.00 -9.50
CA ARG A 15 9.22 -21.16 -10.12
C ARG A 15 9.74 -20.03 -9.22
N LEU A 16 9.07 -19.79 -8.09
CA LEU A 16 9.47 -18.84 -7.06
C LEU A 16 10.15 -19.52 -5.87
N SER A 17 10.38 -20.84 -5.93
CA SER A 17 11.13 -21.54 -4.88
C SER A 17 12.48 -20.88 -4.63
N PRO A 18 12.85 -20.63 -3.35
CA PRO A 18 12.17 -21.09 -2.13
C PRO A 18 11.08 -20.17 -1.55
N LEU A 19 10.81 -19.00 -2.15
CA LEU A 19 9.87 -18.00 -1.61
C LEU A 19 8.42 -18.50 -1.54
N ASN A 20 8.03 -19.39 -2.44
CA ASN A 20 6.67 -19.96 -2.49
C ASN A 20 6.30 -20.80 -1.26
N ASN A 21 7.29 -21.26 -0.47
CA ASN A 21 7.04 -21.93 0.81
C ASN A 21 6.52 -20.95 1.87
N TYR A 22 6.86 -19.67 1.74
CA TYR A 22 6.52 -18.63 2.71
C TYR A 22 5.39 -17.73 2.22
N PHE A 23 5.30 -17.46 0.92
CA PHE A 23 4.29 -16.57 0.36
C PHE A 23 3.37 -17.29 -0.63
N PRO A 24 2.04 -17.23 -0.42
CA PRO A 24 1.08 -17.53 -1.48
C PRO A 24 1.34 -16.65 -2.70
N LYS A 25 1.05 -17.15 -3.90
CA LYS A 25 1.37 -16.47 -5.16
C LYS A 25 0.89 -15.01 -5.22
N ALA A 26 -0.34 -14.74 -4.80
CA ALA A 26 -0.89 -13.38 -4.80
C ALA A 26 -0.38 -12.50 -3.64
N LEU A 27 0.26 -13.06 -2.63
CA LEU A 27 0.75 -12.32 -1.45
C LEU A 27 2.26 -12.07 -1.49
N ILE A 28 2.90 -12.32 -2.62
CA ILE A 28 4.32 -12.01 -2.80
C ILE A 28 4.52 -10.50 -2.61
N PRO A 29 5.41 -10.09 -1.69
CA PRO A 29 5.72 -8.68 -1.48
C PRO A 29 6.27 -8.05 -2.76
N CYS A 30 5.64 -6.97 -3.20
CA CYS A 30 6.05 -6.16 -4.35
C CYS A 30 6.21 -4.72 -3.88
N GLY A 31 7.39 -4.38 -3.34
CA GLY A 31 7.60 -3.08 -2.68
C GLY A 31 6.83 -3.01 -1.36
N ASP A 32 6.03 -1.97 -1.18
CA ASP A 32 5.24 -1.71 0.04
C ASP A 32 3.85 -2.35 0.02
N LYS A 33 3.52 -3.15 -1.00
CA LYS A 33 2.24 -3.85 -1.16
C LYS A 33 2.44 -5.27 -1.68
N PRO A 34 1.62 -6.25 -1.25
CA PRO A 34 1.59 -7.54 -1.92
C PRO A 34 1.00 -7.42 -3.33
N ALA A 35 1.30 -8.39 -4.19
CA ALA A 35 0.80 -8.42 -5.57
C ALA A 35 -0.73 -8.28 -5.66
N LEU A 36 -1.48 -8.94 -4.76
CA LEU A 36 -2.94 -8.86 -4.69
C LEU A 36 -3.43 -7.43 -4.49
N SER A 37 -2.84 -6.68 -3.56
CA SER A 37 -3.23 -5.29 -3.29
C SER A 37 -2.98 -4.42 -4.53
N ARG A 38 -1.87 -4.63 -5.25
CA ARG A 38 -1.61 -3.94 -6.53
C ARG A 38 -2.65 -4.28 -7.60
N ILE A 39 -3.05 -5.55 -7.69
CA ILE A 39 -4.10 -6.02 -8.61
C ILE A 39 -5.46 -5.41 -8.26
N LEU A 40 -5.84 -5.37 -6.99
CA LEU A 40 -7.09 -4.73 -6.56
C LEU A 40 -7.06 -3.22 -6.82
N ASP A 41 -5.91 -2.59 -6.62
CA ASP A 41 -5.73 -1.16 -6.87
C ASP A 41 -5.86 -0.80 -8.35
N PHE A 42 -5.43 -1.67 -9.25
CA PHE A 42 -5.59 -1.51 -10.70
C PHE A 42 -7.06 -1.39 -11.13
N TYR A 43 -7.99 -1.96 -10.38
CA TYR A 43 -9.42 -1.97 -10.69
C TYR A 43 -10.26 -0.89 -9.98
N LYS A 44 -9.67 0.13 -9.32
CA LYS A 44 -10.45 1.19 -8.61
C LYS A 44 -11.55 1.85 -9.42
N HIS A 45 -11.33 2.03 -10.72
CA HIS A 45 -12.23 2.78 -11.60
C HIS A 45 -13.15 1.85 -12.41
N ILE A 46 -13.16 0.56 -12.09
CA ILE A 46 -14.00 -0.44 -12.75
C ILE A 46 -15.08 -0.88 -11.77
N ALA A 47 -16.32 -0.82 -12.21
CA ALA A 47 -17.49 -1.34 -11.51
C ALA A 47 -17.39 -2.87 -11.46
N ILE A 48 -16.90 -3.38 -10.33
CA ILE A 48 -16.83 -4.80 -9.99
C ILE A 48 -17.82 -5.06 -8.87
N GLN A 49 -18.79 -5.93 -9.12
CA GLN A 49 -19.79 -6.30 -8.13
C GLN A 49 -19.27 -7.33 -7.12
N GLN A 50 -18.34 -8.19 -7.54
CA GLN A 50 -17.71 -9.16 -6.66
C GLN A 50 -16.32 -9.53 -7.15
N VAL A 51 -15.37 -9.58 -6.24
CA VAL A 51 -14.04 -10.17 -6.47
C VAL A 51 -14.05 -11.58 -5.91
N VAL A 52 -13.63 -12.55 -6.71
CA VAL A 52 -13.48 -13.95 -6.32
C VAL A 52 -12.00 -14.29 -6.32
N ILE A 53 -11.46 -14.61 -5.14
CA ILE A 53 -10.08 -15.05 -5.00
C ILE A 53 -10.09 -16.56 -4.79
N VAL A 54 -9.44 -17.29 -5.69
CA VAL A 54 -9.32 -18.74 -5.57
C VAL A 54 -8.01 -19.06 -4.87
N VAL A 55 -8.09 -19.65 -3.69
CA VAL A 55 -6.96 -19.84 -2.75
C VAL A 55 -6.79 -21.33 -2.45
N ALA A 56 -5.55 -21.78 -2.26
CA ALA A 56 -5.28 -23.14 -1.79
C ALA A 56 -5.75 -23.30 -0.34
N SER A 57 -6.18 -24.50 0.05
CA SER A 57 -6.79 -24.73 1.37
C SER A 57 -5.92 -24.33 2.57
N ASP A 58 -4.61 -24.47 2.45
CA ASP A 58 -3.59 -24.13 3.46
C ASP A 58 -3.31 -22.61 3.56
N HIS A 59 -3.71 -21.82 2.56
CA HIS A 59 -3.42 -20.40 2.50
C HIS A 59 -4.58 -19.48 2.91
N VAL A 60 -5.78 -20.02 3.15
CA VAL A 60 -7.00 -19.23 3.40
C VAL A 60 -6.82 -18.19 4.51
N ALA A 61 -6.20 -18.57 5.63
CA ALA A 61 -5.98 -17.68 6.77
C ALA A 61 -5.17 -16.41 6.38
N ARG A 62 -4.18 -16.56 5.48
CA ARG A 62 -3.30 -15.45 5.05
C ARG A 62 -4.02 -14.39 4.21
N PHE A 63 -5.18 -14.71 3.64
CA PHE A 63 -5.96 -13.75 2.85
C PHE A 63 -6.99 -12.98 3.68
N ARG A 64 -7.30 -13.42 4.92
CA ARG A 64 -8.37 -12.83 5.75
C ARG A 64 -8.17 -11.33 5.96
N LYS A 65 -6.94 -10.93 6.30
CA LYS A 65 -6.60 -9.54 6.60
C LYS A 65 -6.79 -8.61 5.40
N ILE A 66 -6.37 -9.05 4.21
CA ILE A 66 -6.60 -8.30 2.98
C ILE A 66 -8.09 -8.23 2.64
N VAL A 67 -8.83 -9.32 2.80
CA VAL A 67 -10.29 -9.31 2.59
C VAL A 67 -10.97 -8.30 3.51
N GLU A 68 -10.58 -8.25 4.77
CA GLU A 68 -11.11 -7.29 5.74
C GLU A 68 -10.75 -5.85 5.38
N HIS A 69 -9.49 -5.56 5.07
CA HIS A 69 -9.04 -4.21 4.73
C HIS A 69 -9.65 -3.69 3.43
N TYR A 70 -9.91 -4.55 2.45
CA TYR A 70 -10.52 -4.16 1.18
C TYR A 70 -12.06 -4.20 1.19
N ARG A 71 -12.71 -4.53 2.32
CA ARG A 71 -14.18 -4.70 2.42
C ARG A 71 -14.98 -3.48 1.97
N TYR A 72 -14.44 -2.27 2.15
CA TYR A 72 -15.11 -1.03 1.78
C TYR A 72 -14.98 -0.71 0.28
N ARG A 73 -14.13 -1.44 -0.44
CA ARG A 73 -13.82 -1.19 -1.84
C ARG A 73 -14.33 -2.30 -2.75
N PHE A 74 -14.18 -3.55 -2.33
CA PHE A 74 -14.61 -4.70 -3.09
C PHE A 74 -15.33 -5.70 -2.17
N PRO A 75 -16.50 -6.21 -2.57
CA PRO A 75 -17.05 -7.43 -2.00
C PRO A 75 -16.16 -8.61 -2.42
N ILE A 76 -15.30 -9.10 -1.51
CA ILE A 76 -14.37 -10.18 -1.80
C ILE A 76 -14.91 -11.51 -1.25
N LYS A 77 -14.96 -12.53 -2.11
CA LYS A 77 -15.29 -13.91 -1.76
C LYS A 77 -14.06 -14.79 -1.98
N ILE A 78 -13.68 -15.55 -0.96
CA ILE A 78 -12.65 -16.60 -1.09
C ILE A 78 -13.33 -17.91 -1.51
N ILE A 79 -12.77 -18.57 -2.53
CA ILE A 79 -13.11 -19.94 -2.90
C ILE A 79 -11.88 -20.82 -2.69
N VAL A 80 -12.07 -21.97 -2.04
CA VAL A 80 -10.98 -22.90 -1.72
C VAL A 80 -10.80 -23.92 -2.83
N GLN A 81 -9.59 -24.03 -3.37
CA GLN A 81 -9.18 -25.11 -4.27
C GLN A 81 -8.47 -26.20 -3.45
N LYS A 82 -8.99 -27.44 -3.50
CA LYS A 82 -8.40 -28.59 -2.78
C LYS A 82 -7.19 -29.20 -3.50
N SER A 83 -7.22 -29.24 -4.84
CA SER A 83 -6.15 -29.82 -5.66
C SER A 83 -5.70 -28.83 -6.73
N ALA A 84 -4.40 -28.60 -6.86
CA ALA A 84 -3.85 -27.68 -7.85
C ALA A 84 -3.59 -28.42 -9.18
N LEU A 85 -4.58 -28.49 -10.07
CA LEU A 85 -4.46 -29.12 -11.40
C LEU A 85 -4.10 -28.13 -12.52
N GLY A 86 -3.74 -26.90 -12.16
CA GLY A 86 -3.38 -25.84 -13.09
C GLY A 86 -4.31 -24.63 -13.00
N LEU A 87 -4.04 -23.65 -13.86
CA LEU A 87 -4.73 -22.36 -13.86
C LEU A 87 -6.20 -22.49 -14.29
N LEU A 88 -6.48 -23.32 -15.29
CA LEU A 88 -7.84 -23.55 -15.75
C LEU A 88 -8.70 -24.14 -14.63
N ASP A 89 -8.19 -25.13 -13.90
CA ASP A 89 -8.88 -25.75 -12.77
C ASP A 89 -9.18 -24.73 -11.67
N SER A 90 -8.24 -23.82 -11.38
CA SER A 90 -8.47 -22.73 -10.42
C SER A 90 -9.62 -21.82 -10.83
N ILE A 91 -9.71 -21.43 -12.11
CA ILE A 91 -10.83 -20.63 -12.65
C ILE A 91 -12.15 -21.40 -12.53
N VAL A 92 -12.14 -22.71 -12.78
CA VAL A 92 -13.35 -23.57 -12.74
C VAL A 92 -13.93 -23.67 -11.33
N GLN A 93 -13.12 -23.53 -10.27
CA GLN A 93 -13.64 -23.47 -8.90
C GLN A 93 -14.64 -22.31 -8.71
N ALA A 94 -14.53 -21.25 -9.50
CA ALA A 94 -15.44 -20.10 -9.48
C ALA A 94 -16.68 -20.25 -10.40
N LYS A 95 -16.94 -21.42 -10.99
CA LYS A 95 -18.03 -21.64 -11.96
C LYS A 95 -19.41 -21.15 -11.50
N GLU A 96 -19.72 -21.31 -10.22
CA GLU A 96 -21.02 -20.91 -9.66
C GLU A 96 -21.17 -19.38 -9.57
N GLU A 97 -20.07 -18.68 -9.31
CA GLU A 97 -20.05 -17.22 -9.30
C GLU A 97 -20.06 -16.68 -10.73
N ILE A 98 -19.32 -17.32 -11.64
CA ILE A 98 -19.36 -17.03 -13.08
C ILE A 98 -20.78 -17.14 -13.61
N ALA A 99 -21.50 -18.21 -13.28
CA ALA A 99 -22.86 -18.43 -13.76
C ALA A 99 -23.89 -17.39 -13.29
N LYS A 100 -23.57 -16.65 -12.21
CA LYS A 100 -24.41 -15.58 -11.67
C LYS A 100 -24.03 -14.20 -12.19
N ALA A 101 -23.09 -14.09 -13.13
CA ALA A 101 -22.57 -12.84 -13.65
C ALA A 101 -22.99 -12.59 -15.11
N ASP A 102 -22.92 -11.32 -15.54
CA ASP A 102 -23.11 -10.90 -16.92
C ASP A 102 -21.77 -10.76 -17.67
N GLN A 103 -20.70 -10.47 -16.94
CA GLN A 103 -19.36 -10.24 -17.47
C GLN A 103 -18.29 -10.71 -16.48
N VAL A 104 -17.18 -11.24 -16.99
CA VAL A 104 -16.09 -11.79 -16.16
C VAL A 104 -14.75 -11.21 -16.59
N LEU A 105 -14.01 -10.68 -15.62
CA LEU A 105 -12.58 -10.42 -15.70
C LEU A 105 -11.82 -11.54 -14.99
N ILE A 106 -10.70 -11.97 -15.58
CA ILE A 106 -9.76 -12.89 -14.94
C ILE A 106 -8.38 -12.21 -14.93
N HIS A 107 -7.75 -12.11 -13.77
CA HIS A 107 -6.42 -11.50 -13.60
C HIS A 107 -5.51 -12.44 -12.83
N LEU A 108 -4.43 -12.91 -13.46
CA LEU A 108 -3.48 -13.82 -12.83
C LEU A 108 -2.70 -13.16 -11.69
N ALA A 109 -2.56 -13.87 -10.57
CA ALA A 109 -1.92 -13.35 -9.35
C ALA A 109 -0.46 -12.89 -9.51
N ASP A 110 0.25 -13.32 -10.55
CA ASP A 110 1.64 -12.93 -10.87
C ASP A 110 1.76 -11.87 -11.98
N THR A 111 0.64 -11.29 -12.39
CA THR A 111 0.61 -10.23 -13.42
C THR A 111 0.44 -8.87 -12.75
N LEU A 112 1.34 -7.94 -13.06
CA LEU A 112 1.24 -6.54 -12.65
C LEU A 112 1.19 -5.64 -13.88
N LEU A 113 0.30 -4.64 -13.84
CA LEU A 113 0.12 -3.62 -14.87
C LEU A 113 0.05 -2.25 -14.20
N GLN A 114 0.51 -1.20 -14.91
CA GLN A 114 0.61 0.15 -14.36
C GLN A 114 -0.47 1.09 -14.89
N MET A 115 -0.76 1.05 -16.20
CA MET A 115 -1.77 1.93 -16.80
C MET A 115 -3.17 1.36 -16.52
N PRO A 116 -4.12 2.15 -15.99
CA PRO A 116 -5.43 1.64 -15.58
C PRO A 116 -6.27 1.12 -16.77
N LEU A 117 -7.28 0.32 -16.46
CA LEU A 117 -8.40 0.04 -17.36
C LEU A 117 -9.51 1.08 -17.16
N HIS A 118 -10.34 1.26 -18.19
CA HIS A 118 -11.52 2.12 -18.18
C HIS A 118 -12.79 1.31 -18.46
N GLU A 119 -13.96 1.79 -18.04
CA GLU A 119 -15.24 1.12 -18.35
C GLU A 119 -15.52 0.98 -19.86
N SER A 120 -15.04 1.94 -20.66
CA SER A 120 -15.09 1.89 -22.12
C SER A 120 -14.31 0.71 -22.71
N ASP A 121 -13.40 0.10 -21.93
CA ASP A 121 -12.67 -1.09 -22.34
C ASP A 121 -13.52 -2.36 -22.31
N LEU A 122 -14.66 -2.35 -21.61
CA LEU A 122 -15.41 -3.54 -21.24
C LEU A 122 -16.64 -3.80 -22.12
N GLN A 123 -16.53 -3.46 -23.40
CA GLN A 123 -17.61 -3.56 -24.39
C GLN A 123 -17.59 -4.86 -25.22
N GLN A 124 -16.42 -5.50 -25.35
CA GLN A 124 -16.24 -6.73 -26.12
C GLN A 124 -15.17 -7.60 -25.46
N SER A 125 -15.25 -8.93 -25.61
CA SER A 125 -14.25 -9.85 -25.06
C SER A 125 -12.84 -9.58 -25.60
N TRP A 126 -11.84 -9.62 -24.72
CA TRP A 126 -10.46 -9.39 -25.09
C TRP A 126 -9.45 -10.12 -24.20
N VAL A 127 -8.22 -10.21 -24.70
CA VAL A 127 -7.03 -10.61 -23.95
C VAL A 127 -5.99 -9.49 -24.03
N LEU A 128 -5.26 -9.24 -22.93
CA LEU A 128 -4.10 -8.37 -22.98
C LEU A 128 -2.90 -9.13 -23.56
N SER A 129 -2.08 -8.44 -24.34
CA SER A 129 -0.83 -8.98 -24.88
C SER A 129 0.34 -8.04 -24.71
N ALA A 130 1.56 -8.58 -24.76
CA ALA A 130 2.80 -7.81 -24.78
C ALA A 130 3.87 -8.56 -25.54
N LYS A 131 4.90 -7.81 -25.95
CA LYS A 131 6.07 -8.37 -26.61
C LYS A 131 6.98 -9.07 -25.60
N VAL A 132 7.41 -10.29 -25.91
CA VAL A 132 8.32 -11.09 -25.10
C VAL A 132 9.59 -11.45 -25.86
N ILE A 133 10.67 -11.65 -25.11
CA ILE A 133 11.97 -12.04 -25.67
C ILE A 133 12.06 -13.56 -25.85
N ASN A 134 11.55 -14.34 -24.89
CA ASN A 134 11.61 -15.80 -24.90
C ASN A 134 10.21 -16.42 -25.06
N PRO A 135 9.80 -16.83 -26.27
CA PRO A 135 8.48 -17.40 -26.52
C PRO A 135 8.13 -18.64 -25.69
N ARG A 136 9.13 -19.42 -25.28
CA ARG A 136 8.95 -20.71 -24.60
C ARG A 136 8.29 -20.60 -23.22
N ASP A 137 8.35 -19.42 -22.61
CA ASP A 137 7.81 -19.21 -21.27
C ASP A 137 6.32 -18.85 -21.27
N TRP A 138 5.70 -18.65 -22.45
CA TRP A 138 4.43 -17.93 -22.57
C TRP A 138 3.46 -18.58 -23.55
N CYS A 139 2.21 -18.13 -23.49
CA CYS A 139 1.21 -18.40 -24.51
C CYS A 139 1.32 -17.34 -25.63
N MET A 140 1.88 -17.75 -26.76
CA MET A 140 2.13 -16.93 -27.94
C MET A 140 0.85 -16.81 -28.78
N ILE A 141 0.64 -15.65 -29.40
CA ILE A 141 -0.59 -15.37 -30.15
C ILE A 141 -0.31 -14.87 -31.58
N LYS A 142 -1.27 -15.12 -32.47
CA LYS A 142 -1.38 -14.48 -33.79
C LYS A 142 -2.73 -13.77 -33.88
N PHE A 143 -2.75 -12.57 -34.44
CA PHE A 143 -3.96 -11.78 -34.59
C PHE A 143 -3.89 -10.88 -35.84
N THR A 144 -5.05 -10.53 -36.39
CA THR A 144 -5.21 -9.62 -37.53
C THR A 144 -6.31 -8.62 -37.20
N ASP A 145 -6.13 -7.34 -37.49
CA ASP A 145 -7.08 -6.27 -37.16
C ASP A 145 -7.56 -6.31 -35.70
N LYS A 146 -6.63 -6.61 -34.79
CA LYS A 146 -6.84 -6.86 -33.36
C LYS A 146 -7.66 -8.12 -33.04
N GLN A 147 -8.21 -8.85 -33.99
CA GLN A 147 -8.91 -10.11 -33.72
C GLN A 147 -7.93 -11.27 -33.51
N LEU A 148 -8.06 -11.98 -32.39
CA LEU A 148 -7.27 -13.15 -32.06
C LEU A 148 -7.56 -14.30 -33.03
N LEU A 149 -6.54 -14.76 -33.77
CA LEU A 149 -6.64 -15.84 -34.74
C LEU A 149 -6.27 -17.19 -34.14
N SER A 150 -5.12 -17.27 -33.49
CA SER A 150 -4.63 -18.50 -32.86
C SER A 150 -3.73 -18.21 -31.67
N LEU A 151 -3.62 -19.19 -30.77
CA LEU A 151 -2.72 -19.15 -29.64
C LEU A 151 -2.04 -20.51 -29.44
N VAL A 152 -0.79 -20.49 -28.98
CA VAL A 152 0.00 -21.68 -28.71
C VAL A 152 0.72 -21.50 -27.38
N ASP A 153 0.49 -22.42 -26.44
CA ASP A 153 1.04 -22.36 -25.09
C ASP A 153 2.43 -23.00 -25.02
N LYS A 154 3.42 -22.25 -24.52
CA LYS A 154 4.82 -22.67 -24.33
C LYS A 154 5.39 -23.42 -25.56
N PRO A 155 5.34 -22.80 -26.77
CA PRO A 155 5.82 -23.45 -27.97
C PRO A 155 7.33 -23.70 -27.92
N VAL A 156 7.79 -24.79 -28.55
CA VAL A 156 9.23 -25.07 -28.69
C VAL A 156 9.93 -24.01 -29.55
N SER A 157 9.23 -23.53 -30.59
CA SER A 157 9.62 -22.42 -31.47
C SER A 157 8.40 -21.62 -31.93
N CYS A 158 8.56 -20.31 -32.12
CA CYS A 158 7.52 -19.42 -32.66
C CYS A 158 8.18 -18.22 -33.33
N GLU A 159 7.64 -17.78 -34.47
CA GLU A 159 8.13 -16.57 -35.17
C GLU A 159 7.59 -15.26 -34.55
N GLY A 160 6.45 -15.33 -33.88
CA GLY A 160 5.81 -14.19 -33.23
C GLY A 160 6.50 -13.77 -31.93
N LYS A 161 6.33 -12.50 -31.56
CA LYS A 161 6.82 -11.96 -30.29
C LYS A 161 5.70 -11.59 -29.31
N ASP A 162 4.45 -11.67 -29.73
CA ASP A 162 3.31 -11.29 -28.89
C ASP A 162 2.84 -12.49 -28.06
N ALA A 163 2.77 -12.26 -26.75
CA ALA A 163 2.29 -13.22 -25.77
C ALA A 163 1.13 -12.65 -24.97
N ILE A 164 0.27 -13.51 -24.46
CA ILE A 164 -0.82 -13.15 -23.54
C ILE A 164 -0.27 -12.77 -22.15
N CYS A 165 -0.78 -11.69 -21.58
CA CYS A 165 -0.32 -11.10 -20.32
C CYS A 165 -1.13 -11.48 -19.08
N GLY A 166 -1.88 -12.58 -19.08
CA GLY A 166 -2.58 -13.01 -17.85
C GLY A 166 -3.79 -12.16 -17.41
N VAL A 167 -4.32 -11.30 -18.29
CA VAL A 167 -5.58 -10.59 -18.04
C VAL A 167 -6.54 -10.81 -19.20
N TYR A 168 -7.76 -11.21 -18.86
CA TYR A 168 -8.78 -11.67 -19.79
C TYR A 168 -10.12 -11.04 -19.45
N PHE A 169 -10.86 -10.61 -20.45
CA PHE A 169 -12.22 -10.14 -20.30
C PHE A 169 -13.16 -10.94 -21.20
N PHE A 170 -14.22 -11.48 -20.60
CA PHE A 170 -15.25 -12.26 -21.28
C PHE A 170 -16.60 -11.55 -21.13
N HIS A 171 -17.13 -11.07 -22.25
CA HIS A 171 -18.37 -10.31 -22.31
C HIS A 171 -19.63 -11.19 -22.36
N ARG A 172 -19.55 -12.44 -22.86
CA ARG A 172 -20.68 -13.39 -22.88
C ARG A 172 -20.41 -14.61 -21.99
N ILE A 173 -21.16 -14.72 -20.90
CA ILE A 173 -20.94 -15.75 -19.88
C ILE A 173 -21.43 -17.14 -20.28
N HIS A 174 -22.53 -17.26 -21.02
CA HIS A 174 -23.00 -18.56 -21.50
C HIS A 174 -21.94 -19.27 -22.36
N ILE A 175 -21.25 -18.51 -23.24
CA ILE A 175 -20.13 -19.01 -24.05
C ILE A 175 -18.94 -19.36 -23.14
N LEU A 176 -18.65 -18.54 -22.13
CA LEU A 176 -17.57 -18.79 -21.17
C LEU A 176 -17.79 -20.11 -20.42
N LEU A 177 -18.99 -20.37 -19.94
CA LEU A 177 -19.34 -21.61 -19.22
C LEU A 177 -19.21 -22.84 -20.13
N GLN A 178 -19.69 -22.75 -21.37
CA GLN A 178 -19.53 -23.83 -22.35
C GLN A 178 -18.05 -24.08 -22.67
N ALA A 179 -17.27 -23.01 -22.82
CA ALA A 179 -15.84 -23.10 -23.09
C ALA A 179 -15.07 -23.67 -21.89
N LEU A 180 -15.43 -23.32 -20.65
CA LEU A 180 -14.87 -23.92 -19.43
C LEU A 180 -15.15 -25.42 -19.36
N LYS A 181 -16.40 -25.84 -19.60
CA LYS A 181 -16.79 -27.25 -19.61
C LYS A 181 -15.99 -28.03 -20.65
N TYR A 182 -15.91 -27.51 -21.87
CA TYR A 182 -15.13 -28.12 -22.95
C TYR A 182 -13.64 -28.20 -22.60
N ALA A 183 -13.06 -27.10 -22.14
CA ALA A 183 -11.63 -27.04 -21.84
C ALA A 183 -11.25 -28.02 -20.72
N MET A 184 -12.11 -28.22 -19.72
CA MET A 184 -11.89 -29.22 -18.67
C MET A 184 -11.92 -30.67 -19.18
N SER A 185 -12.78 -30.98 -20.16
CA SER A 185 -12.91 -32.33 -20.69
C SER A 185 -11.85 -32.69 -21.74
N TYR A 186 -11.37 -31.71 -22.51
CA TYR A 186 -10.58 -31.98 -23.72
C TYR A 186 -9.18 -31.35 -23.75
N SER A 187 -8.86 -30.40 -22.86
CA SER A 187 -7.52 -29.81 -22.86
C SER A 187 -6.49 -30.80 -22.35
N LYS A 188 -5.38 -30.96 -23.09
CA LYS A 188 -4.24 -31.76 -22.63
C LYS A 188 -3.41 -30.93 -21.63
N PRO A 189 -3.04 -31.49 -20.47
CA PRO A 189 -2.15 -30.81 -19.54
C PRO A 189 -0.78 -30.56 -20.18
N ILE A 190 -0.20 -29.39 -19.92
CA ILE A 190 1.18 -29.06 -20.30
C ILE A 190 2.01 -29.04 -19.02
N HIS A 191 3.05 -29.88 -18.96
CA HIS A 191 3.83 -30.13 -17.74
C HIS A 191 2.96 -30.52 -16.52
N GLY A 192 1.88 -31.26 -16.76
CA GLY A 192 0.94 -31.70 -15.72
C GLY A 192 -0.09 -30.67 -15.27
N GLU A 193 -0.16 -29.48 -15.92
CA GLU A 193 -1.11 -28.42 -15.57
C GLU A 193 -2.06 -28.11 -16.72
N LEU A 194 -3.35 -27.97 -16.41
CA LEU A 194 -4.37 -27.47 -17.32
C LEU A 194 -4.21 -25.96 -17.54
N GLN A 195 -3.97 -25.58 -18.79
CA GLN A 195 -3.72 -24.20 -19.18
C GLN A 195 -5.01 -23.47 -19.58
N VAL A 196 -5.02 -22.15 -19.38
CA VAL A 196 -6.14 -21.28 -19.77
C VAL A 196 -6.25 -21.09 -21.30
N SER A 197 -5.20 -21.43 -22.04
CA SER A 197 -5.19 -21.38 -23.51
C SER A 197 -6.32 -22.20 -24.14
N GLY A 198 -6.59 -23.41 -23.63
CA GLY A 198 -7.70 -24.24 -24.12
C GLY A 198 -9.08 -23.59 -23.96
N LEU A 199 -9.27 -22.82 -22.88
CA LEU A 199 -10.49 -22.05 -22.66
C LEU A 199 -10.65 -20.94 -23.71
N ILE A 200 -9.59 -20.17 -23.95
CA ILE A 200 -9.61 -19.03 -24.87
C ILE A 200 -9.80 -19.53 -26.32
N GLU A 201 -9.10 -20.61 -26.68
CA GLU A 201 -9.20 -21.25 -28.00
C GLU A 201 -10.64 -21.70 -28.28
N ARG A 202 -11.31 -22.30 -27.29
CA ARG A 202 -12.71 -22.68 -27.43
C ARG A 202 -13.64 -21.47 -27.47
N TYR A 203 -13.46 -20.49 -26.59
CA TYR A 203 -14.31 -19.31 -26.52
C TYR A 203 -14.33 -18.53 -27.83
N LYS A 204 -13.16 -18.33 -28.45
CA LYS A 204 -13.05 -17.53 -29.68
C LYS A 204 -13.77 -18.14 -30.89
N THR A 205 -14.12 -19.42 -30.85
CA THR A 205 -14.91 -20.07 -31.92
C THR A 205 -16.35 -19.58 -32.00
N SER A 206 -16.90 -19.05 -30.90
CA SER A 206 -18.28 -18.58 -30.83
C SER A 206 -18.40 -17.07 -30.66
N GLN A 207 -17.33 -16.39 -30.25
CA GLN A 207 -17.31 -14.94 -30.11
C GLN A 207 -15.96 -14.35 -30.46
N PRO A 208 -15.89 -13.26 -31.25
CA PRO A 208 -14.62 -12.59 -31.51
C PRO A 208 -13.95 -12.09 -30.23
N VAL A 209 -12.68 -12.44 -30.06
CA VAL A 209 -11.83 -11.99 -28.96
C VAL A 209 -10.81 -11.01 -29.51
N LEU A 210 -10.76 -9.81 -28.96
CA LEU A 210 -9.78 -8.81 -29.36
C LEU A 210 -8.47 -8.97 -28.58
N VAL A 211 -7.37 -8.60 -29.21
CA VAL A 211 -6.04 -8.50 -28.63
C VAL A 211 -5.78 -7.03 -28.33
N ARG A 212 -5.37 -6.76 -27.09
CA ARG A 212 -5.05 -5.42 -26.60
C ARG A 212 -3.59 -5.37 -26.15
N PRO A 213 -2.68 -4.86 -27.00
CA PRO A 213 -1.27 -4.75 -26.67
C PRO A 213 -1.00 -3.79 -25.50
N ARG A 214 -0.01 -4.12 -24.69
CA ARG A 214 0.45 -3.40 -23.50
C ARG A 214 1.98 -3.34 -23.48
N ASN A 215 2.52 -2.26 -22.93
CA ASN A 215 3.96 -2.05 -22.76
C ASN A 215 4.37 -1.88 -21.29
N ASP A 216 3.41 -1.98 -20.37
CA ASP A 216 3.53 -1.73 -18.93
C ASP A 216 3.35 -3.01 -18.08
N TRP A 217 3.44 -4.17 -18.72
CA TRP A 217 3.30 -5.46 -18.08
C TRP A 217 4.59 -5.92 -17.39
N SER A 218 4.46 -6.36 -16.14
CA SER A 218 5.49 -7.04 -15.37
C SER A 218 4.96 -8.38 -14.86
N ASP A 219 5.70 -9.45 -15.09
CA ASP A 219 5.42 -10.79 -14.55
C ASP A 219 6.36 -11.06 -13.38
N ILE A 220 5.79 -11.37 -12.23
CA ILE A 220 6.54 -11.69 -11.01
C ILE A 220 6.57 -13.20 -10.73
N GLY A 221 6.27 -14.03 -11.72
CA GLY A 221 6.05 -15.47 -11.57
C GLY A 221 7.31 -16.32 -11.39
N ASN A 222 8.50 -15.72 -11.34
CA ASN A 222 9.78 -16.37 -11.01
C ASN A 222 10.77 -15.38 -10.37
N LEU A 223 11.80 -15.91 -9.70
CA LEU A 223 12.78 -15.10 -8.96
C LEU A 223 13.50 -14.06 -9.81
N LYS A 224 13.95 -14.43 -11.02
CA LYS A 224 14.68 -13.51 -11.90
C LYS A 224 13.83 -12.28 -12.24
N ARG A 225 12.55 -12.48 -12.58
CA ARG A 225 11.65 -11.39 -12.93
C ARG A 225 11.18 -10.61 -11.71
N LEU A 226 10.93 -11.28 -10.58
CA LEU A 226 10.64 -10.60 -9.31
C LEU A 226 11.79 -9.67 -8.89
N HIS A 227 13.05 -10.09 -9.01
CA HIS A 227 14.20 -9.25 -8.71
C HIS A 227 14.45 -8.14 -9.75
N ALA A 228 14.09 -8.40 -11.02
CA ALA A 228 14.16 -7.41 -12.09
C ALA A 228 13.03 -6.35 -11.99
N HIS A 229 11.99 -6.62 -11.20
CA HIS A 229 10.98 -5.62 -10.84
C HIS A 229 11.65 -4.56 -9.95
N THR A 230 12.25 -3.57 -10.62
CA THR A 230 13.21 -2.60 -10.06
C THR A 230 12.54 -1.40 -9.38
N THR A 231 11.22 -1.28 -9.46
CA THR A 231 10.47 -0.17 -8.88
C THR A 231 9.97 -0.54 -7.49
N PHE A 232 10.74 -0.10 -6.50
CA PHE A 232 10.18 0.22 -5.19
C PHE A 232 9.31 1.44 -5.41
N ASP A 233 8.03 1.38 -5.08
CA ASP A 233 7.18 2.56 -5.13
C ASP A 233 7.83 3.64 -4.29
N ALA A 234 8.29 4.70 -4.98
CA ALA A 234 9.06 5.72 -4.34
C ALA A 234 8.11 6.52 -3.45
N ARG A 235 8.47 6.69 -2.17
CA ARG A 235 7.68 7.46 -1.22
C ARG A 235 7.77 8.94 -1.59
N GLY A 236 6.71 9.48 -2.19
CA GLY A 236 6.57 10.91 -2.47
C GLY A 236 7.38 11.41 -3.68
N GLN A 237 8.04 12.56 -3.52
CA GLN A 237 8.78 13.26 -4.60
C GLN A 237 10.19 12.70 -4.85
N ASN A 238 10.64 11.74 -4.04
CA ASN A 238 11.96 11.14 -4.16
C ASN A 238 11.96 10.05 -5.21
N LYS A 239 13.07 9.90 -5.95
CA LYS A 239 13.29 8.74 -6.82
C LYS A 239 14.24 7.77 -6.13
N LEU A 240 13.75 6.60 -5.77
CA LEU A 240 14.57 5.49 -5.26
C LEU A 240 14.99 4.59 -6.42
N ILE A 241 16.30 4.38 -6.57
CA ILE A 241 16.85 3.52 -7.61
C ILE A 241 17.72 2.47 -6.94
N ARG A 242 17.34 1.19 -7.07
CA ARG A 242 18.18 0.08 -6.62
C ARG A 242 19.29 -0.18 -7.63
N ARG A 243 20.53 -0.25 -7.16
CA ARG A 243 21.72 -0.67 -7.92
C ARG A 243 22.42 -1.78 -7.14
N GLY A 244 22.11 -3.04 -7.48
CA GLY A 244 22.63 -4.20 -6.78
C GLY A 244 22.19 -4.24 -5.31
N GLN A 245 23.17 -4.11 -4.40
CA GLN A 245 22.99 -4.05 -2.94
C GLN A 245 22.91 -2.62 -2.39
N SER A 246 22.79 -1.61 -3.25
CA SER A 246 22.65 -0.20 -2.85
C SER A 246 21.31 0.38 -3.28
N ILE A 247 20.79 1.30 -2.48
CA ILE A 247 19.71 2.22 -2.85
C ILE A 247 20.34 3.59 -3.07
N VAL A 248 20.02 4.20 -4.21
CA VAL A 248 20.31 5.60 -4.48
C VAL A 248 19.01 6.37 -4.34
N LYS A 249 18.94 7.24 -3.33
CA LYS A 249 17.86 8.20 -3.13
C LYS A 249 18.25 9.53 -3.76
N LYS A 250 17.46 10.00 -4.72
CA LYS A 250 17.62 11.32 -5.35
C LYS A 250 16.39 12.17 -5.07
N SER A 251 16.61 13.46 -4.78
CA SER A 251 15.56 14.46 -4.67
C SER A 251 15.95 15.73 -5.42
N SER A 252 14.96 16.43 -5.95
CA SER A 252 15.12 17.83 -6.37
C SER A 252 15.01 18.76 -5.14
N GLY A 253 15.84 19.81 -5.09
CA GLY A 253 15.69 20.94 -4.15
C GLY A 253 16.12 20.70 -2.68
N LYS A 254 15.54 21.49 -1.75
CA LYS A 254 15.86 21.53 -0.30
C LYS A 254 15.44 20.28 0.49
N LEU A 255 14.72 19.34 -0.13
CA LEU A 255 14.08 18.19 0.52
C LEU A 255 15.04 17.19 1.19
N LEU A 256 16.33 17.22 0.85
CA LEU A 256 17.35 16.36 1.48
C LEU A 256 18.28 17.13 2.43
N VAL A 257 18.03 18.41 2.72
CA VAL A 257 18.93 19.17 3.61
C VAL A 257 18.88 18.57 5.03
N GLY A 258 17.69 18.47 5.61
CA GLY A 258 17.49 17.80 6.91
C GLY A 258 18.01 16.38 6.92
N GLU A 259 17.56 15.52 6.01
CA GLU A 259 17.97 14.11 5.99
C GLU A 259 19.49 13.92 5.85
N ARG A 260 20.17 14.72 5.01
CA ARG A 260 21.65 14.68 4.92
C ARG A 260 22.31 15.14 6.20
N PHE A 261 21.80 16.20 6.82
CA PHE A 261 22.28 16.65 8.13
C PHE A 261 22.14 15.53 9.16
N TYR A 262 20.99 14.84 9.18
CA TYR A 262 20.74 13.73 10.07
C TYR A 262 21.76 12.59 9.89
N TYR A 263 21.94 12.12 8.66
CA TYR A 263 22.87 11.00 8.40
C TYR A 263 24.34 11.36 8.68
N ARG A 264 24.74 12.63 8.50
CA ARG A 264 26.07 13.10 8.88
C ARG A 264 26.29 13.17 10.40
N ASN A 265 25.20 13.24 11.17
CA ASN A 265 25.23 13.41 12.63
C ASN A 265 24.61 12.22 13.39
N LEU A 266 24.59 11.03 12.78
CA LEU A 266 24.04 9.82 13.38
C LEU A 266 24.69 9.52 14.74
N LYS A 267 23.85 9.38 15.78
CA LYS A 267 24.29 8.98 17.12
C LYS A 267 24.23 7.47 17.33
N VAL A 268 23.28 6.81 16.68
CA VAL A 268 23.00 5.37 16.81
C VAL A 268 22.94 4.70 15.43
N PRO A 269 24.09 4.60 14.72
CA PRO A 269 24.13 4.15 13.34
C PRO A 269 23.64 2.71 13.12
N GLN A 270 23.62 1.87 14.17
CA GLN A 270 23.12 0.49 14.11
C GLN A 270 21.64 0.38 13.76
N TYR A 271 20.85 1.44 13.99
CA TYR A 271 19.43 1.49 13.65
C TYR A 271 19.17 2.06 12.25
N PHE A 272 20.18 2.32 11.43
CA PHE A 272 20.01 2.93 10.10
C PHE A 272 20.73 2.12 9.02
N PRO A 273 20.32 2.25 7.74
CA PRO A 273 21.06 1.68 6.62
C PRO A 273 22.50 2.18 6.62
N LYS A 274 23.43 1.33 6.18
CA LYS A 274 24.82 1.73 5.99
C LYS A 274 24.90 2.80 4.91
N ILE A 275 25.32 4.00 5.29
CA ILE A 275 25.49 5.10 4.36
C ILE A 275 26.82 4.93 3.62
N PHE A 276 26.77 4.94 2.28
CA PHE A 276 27.94 4.83 1.42
C PHE A 276 28.44 6.21 0.96
N GLU A 277 27.53 7.11 0.61
CA GLU A 277 27.85 8.41 0.01
C GLU A 277 26.74 9.43 0.28
N ILE A 278 27.13 10.68 0.56
CA ILE A 278 26.20 11.81 0.77
C ILE A 278 26.67 13.00 -0.06
N ASP A 279 25.95 13.29 -1.16
CA ASP A 279 26.26 14.38 -2.09
C ASP A 279 25.21 15.51 -2.02
N GLU A 280 25.37 16.53 -2.86
CA GLU A 280 24.32 17.49 -3.16
C GLU A 280 23.16 16.84 -3.94
N GLY A 281 22.01 16.71 -3.27
CA GLY A 281 20.78 16.17 -3.87
C GLY A 281 20.70 14.63 -3.97
N LYS A 282 21.67 13.91 -3.41
CA LYS A 282 21.75 12.44 -3.49
C LYS A 282 22.30 11.82 -2.21
N ILE A 283 21.70 10.70 -1.82
CA ILE A 283 22.17 9.83 -0.73
C ILE A 283 22.24 8.41 -1.27
N THR A 284 23.39 7.75 -1.09
CA THR A 284 23.59 6.34 -1.45
C THR A 284 23.75 5.53 -0.16
N MET A 285 22.94 4.48 0.01
CA MET A 285 22.90 3.66 1.22
C MET A 285 22.70 2.17 0.90
N SER A 286 22.85 1.29 1.89
CA SER A 286 22.57 -0.13 1.76
C SER A 286 21.11 -0.39 1.41
N TYR A 287 20.89 -1.41 0.58
CA TYR A 287 19.57 -1.96 0.33
C TYR A 287 19.23 -2.98 1.41
N GLU A 288 18.23 -2.65 2.24
CA GLU A 288 17.69 -3.55 3.24
C GLU A 288 16.48 -4.31 2.64
N PRO A 289 16.59 -5.62 2.36
CA PRO A 289 15.50 -6.42 1.80
C PRO A 289 14.45 -6.80 2.86
N LEU A 290 14.10 -5.86 3.74
CA LEU A 290 13.21 -6.05 4.88
C LEU A 290 11.84 -5.43 4.60
N GLN A 291 10.81 -5.95 5.25
CA GLN A 291 9.48 -5.35 5.21
C GLN A 291 9.35 -4.30 6.31
N SER A 292 8.56 -3.27 6.02
CA SER A 292 8.21 -2.28 7.04
C SER A 292 7.16 -2.82 8.02
N LEU A 293 7.13 -2.28 9.24
CA LEU A 293 6.06 -2.59 10.19
C LEU A 293 4.68 -2.26 9.61
N ALA A 294 4.55 -1.20 8.80
CA ALA A 294 3.31 -0.92 8.09
C ALA A 294 2.89 -2.06 7.15
N TYR A 295 3.82 -2.65 6.41
CA TYR A 295 3.54 -3.80 5.54
C TYR A 295 3.08 -5.00 6.35
N LEU A 296 3.84 -5.36 7.39
CA LEU A 296 3.55 -6.52 8.24
C LEU A 296 2.17 -6.36 8.89
N PHE A 297 1.89 -5.19 9.45
CA PHE A 297 0.64 -4.93 10.15
C PHE A 297 -0.55 -4.66 9.21
N LEU A 298 -0.35 -4.33 7.94
CA LEU A 298 -1.44 -4.23 6.96
C LEU A 298 -1.76 -5.56 6.28
N TYR A 299 -0.74 -6.37 5.96
CA TYR A 299 -0.90 -7.46 5.00
C TYR A 299 -0.57 -8.83 5.56
N GLU A 300 0.24 -8.93 6.62
CA GLU A 300 0.55 -10.20 7.27
C GLU A 300 -0.38 -10.48 8.43
N SER A 301 -0.72 -11.76 8.61
CA SER A 301 -1.50 -12.24 9.74
C SER A 301 -0.58 -12.50 10.93
N MET A 302 -0.39 -11.49 11.77
CA MET A 302 0.33 -11.60 13.03
C MET A 302 -0.67 -11.78 14.18
N GLU A 303 -0.38 -12.71 15.08
CA GLU A 303 -1.12 -12.83 16.34
C GLU A 303 -0.85 -11.63 17.24
N GLU A 304 -1.81 -11.30 18.11
CA GLU A 304 -1.74 -10.14 19.00
C GLU A 304 -0.52 -10.17 19.92
N GLU A 305 -0.15 -11.35 20.45
CA GLU A 305 1.03 -11.54 21.29
C GLU A 305 2.34 -11.20 20.55
N ASN A 306 2.50 -11.68 19.31
CA ASN A 306 3.67 -11.37 18.48
C ASN A 306 3.75 -9.88 18.14
N THR A 307 2.59 -9.30 17.86
CA THR A 307 2.40 -7.89 17.62
C THR A 307 2.85 -7.06 18.83
N GLN A 308 2.37 -7.40 20.02
CA GLN A 308 2.74 -6.74 21.27
C GLN A 308 4.25 -6.86 21.52
N TYR A 309 4.80 -8.06 21.40
CA TYR A 309 6.25 -8.29 21.58
C TYR A 309 7.12 -7.41 20.67
N VAL A 310 6.75 -7.27 19.39
CA VAL A 310 7.47 -6.39 18.45
C VAL A 310 7.39 -4.93 18.87
N VAL A 311 6.22 -4.46 19.30
CA VAL A 311 6.03 -3.08 19.79
C VAL A 311 6.84 -2.86 21.07
N ASP A 312 6.78 -3.79 22.01
CA ASP A 312 7.45 -3.69 23.30
C ASP A 312 8.98 -3.60 23.14
N GLU A 313 9.55 -4.43 22.27
CA GLU A 313 10.97 -4.41 21.96
C GLU A 313 11.39 -3.13 21.22
N LEU A 314 10.56 -2.65 20.28
CA LEU A 314 10.82 -1.40 19.57
C LEU A 314 10.91 -0.24 20.58
N TRP A 315 9.92 -0.11 21.47
CA TRP A 315 9.84 1.02 22.39
C TRP A 315 10.84 0.93 23.53
N SER A 316 11.15 -0.27 24.01
CA SER A 316 12.25 -0.48 24.95
C SER A 316 13.57 0.02 24.37
N LYS A 317 13.88 -0.32 23.11
CA LYS A 317 15.09 0.17 22.41
C LYS A 317 15.06 1.67 22.16
N MET A 318 13.90 2.22 21.77
CA MET A 318 13.77 3.66 21.57
C MET A 318 14.09 4.44 22.86
N ILE A 319 13.60 3.97 24.00
CA ILE A 319 13.79 4.63 25.30
C ILE A 319 15.20 4.45 25.85
N GLN A 320 15.75 3.24 25.76
CA GLN A 320 17.06 2.90 26.33
C GLN A 320 18.21 3.46 25.50
N ASP A 321 18.14 3.29 24.17
CA ASP A 321 19.28 3.55 23.29
C ASP A 321 19.12 4.81 22.43
N PHE A 322 17.90 5.08 21.94
CA PHE A 322 17.70 6.04 20.86
C PHE A 322 17.44 7.48 21.34
N TYR A 323 16.55 7.68 22.31
CA TYR A 323 16.16 8.99 22.85
C TYR A 323 17.24 9.57 23.79
N GLY A 324 18.51 9.54 23.40
CA GLY A 324 19.62 10.09 24.19
C GLY A 324 19.40 11.56 24.60
N LYS A 325 20.15 12.02 25.60
CA LYS A 325 20.03 13.39 26.13
C LYS A 325 20.26 14.43 25.03
N CYS A 326 19.46 15.51 25.03
CA CYS A 326 19.76 16.68 24.22
C CYS A 326 20.90 17.49 24.85
N THR A 327 21.67 18.17 24.01
CA THR A 327 22.78 19.05 24.40
C THR A 327 22.53 20.50 23.98
N ASP A 328 21.31 20.86 23.56
CA ASP A 328 20.98 22.14 22.94
C ASP A 328 19.69 22.74 23.51
N ASP A 329 19.83 23.81 24.27
CA ASP A 329 18.73 24.51 24.97
C ASP A 329 17.91 25.44 24.04
N ALA A 330 18.33 25.65 22.78
CA ALA A 330 17.73 26.63 21.87
C ALA A 330 16.42 26.15 21.16
N LEU A 331 15.86 25.00 21.54
CA LEU A 331 14.80 24.31 20.77
C LEU A 331 13.35 24.59 21.22
N SER A 332 13.14 25.35 22.30
CA SER A 332 11.80 25.63 22.85
C SER A 332 10.93 26.46 21.89
N THR A 333 11.45 27.58 21.38
CA THR A 333 10.76 28.45 20.40
C THR A 333 10.37 27.70 19.12
N GLU A 334 11.25 26.82 18.64
CA GLU A 334 11.01 26.01 17.45
C GLU A 334 9.91 24.96 17.67
N THR A 335 9.74 24.48 18.91
CA THR A 335 8.69 23.52 19.27
C THR A 335 7.30 24.16 19.22
N ALA A 336 7.13 25.38 19.73
CA ALA A 336 5.86 26.11 19.62
C ALA A 336 5.49 26.36 18.15
N TRP A 337 6.47 26.71 17.31
CA TRP A 337 6.24 26.85 15.88
C TRP A 337 5.84 25.52 15.22
N MET A 338 6.48 24.41 15.59
CA MET A 338 6.19 23.07 15.05
C MET A 338 4.75 22.62 15.29
N TYR A 339 4.21 22.87 16.49
CA TYR A 339 2.87 22.46 16.88
C TYR A 339 1.79 23.49 16.54
N GLY A 340 2.15 24.76 16.36
CA GLY A 340 1.20 25.85 16.11
C GLY A 340 1.29 26.39 14.70
N LYS A 341 2.16 27.39 14.51
CA LYS A 341 2.24 28.20 13.29
C LYS A 341 2.46 27.36 12.04
N ARG A 342 3.31 26.33 12.10
CA ARG A 342 3.52 25.38 10.99
C ARG A 342 2.25 24.67 10.56
N ILE A 343 1.39 24.27 11.50
CA ILE A 343 0.13 23.58 11.19
C ILE A 343 -0.83 24.57 10.53
N VAL A 344 -0.90 25.79 11.07
CA VAL A 344 -1.72 26.86 10.50
C VAL A 344 -1.32 27.17 9.07
N ASP A 345 -0.03 27.42 8.83
CA ASP A 345 0.49 27.75 7.50
C ASP A 345 0.17 26.61 6.51
N ARG A 346 0.33 25.35 6.92
CA ARG A 346 0.04 24.19 6.07
C ARG A 346 -1.44 24.03 5.73
N VAL A 347 -2.34 24.33 6.65
CA VAL A 347 -3.79 24.27 6.38
C VAL A 347 -4.21 25.44 5.49
N GLU A 348 -3.62 26.63 5.70
CA GLU A 348 -3.90 27.82 4.88
C GLU A 348 -3.34 27.67 3.45
N GLU A 349 -2.16 27.08 3.27
CA GLU A 349 -1.59 26.70 1.97
C GLU A 349 -2.54 25.78 1.16
N LEU A 350 -3.41 24.99 1.80
CA LEU A 350 -4.39 24.15 1.09
C LEU A 350 -5.45 24.98 0.36
N SER A 351 -5.73 26.19 0.84
CA SER A 351 -6.71 27.11 0.24
C SER A 351 -6.21 27.67 -1.10
N GLU A 352 -4.91 27.94 -1.21
CA GLU A 352 -4.27 28.53 -2.39
C GLU A 352 -4.20 27.56 -3.57
N LYS A 353 -4.19 26.24 -3.30
CA LYS A 353 -4.15 25.19 -4.34
C LYS A 353 -5.48 25.02 -5.11
N ALA A 354 -6.45 25.89 -4.88
CA ALA A 354 -7.82 25.89 -5.40
C ALA A 354 -8.66 24.64 -5.04
N ALA A 355 -9.93 24.88 -4.70
CA ALA A 355 -10.99 23.91 -4.44
C ALA A 355 -10.96 23.11 -3.11
N PHE A 356 -10.25 23.52 -2.06
CA PHE A 356 -10.47 22.99 -0.69
C PHE A 356 -11.34 24.00 0.08
N PRO A 357 -12.66 23.79 0.27
CA PRO A 357 -13.51 24.72 1.03
C PRO A 357 -13.64 24.36 2.52
N LEU A 358 -13.24 23.14 2.90
CA LEU A 358 -13.49 22.56 4.22
C LEU A 358 -12.90 23.37 5.38
N GLN A 359 -11.77 24.02 5.16
CA GLN A 359 -11.09 24.84 6.16
C GLN A 359 -11.82 26.14 6.51
N PHE A 360 -12.81 26.53 5.71
CA PHE A 360 -13.65 27.71 5.98
C PHE A 360 -15.00 27.35 6.62
N VAL A 361 -15.29 26.06 6.79
CA VAL A 361 -16.55 25.60 7.37
C VAL A 361 -16.44 25.67 8.90
N ASP A 362 -17.37 26.37 9.55
CA ASP A 362 -17.39 26.54 11.01
C ASP A 362 -17.75 25.27 11.78
N THR A 363 -18.57 24.41 11.18
CA THR A 363 -19.10 23.20 11.82
C THR A 363 -19.38 22.14 10.76
N LEU A 364 -18.97 20.91 11.05
CA LEU A 364 -19.12 19.76 10.16
C LEU A 364 -19.75 18.61 10.94
N TYR A 365 -20.25 17.60 10.24
CA TYR A 365 -20.61 16.30 10.80
C TYR A 365 -19.71 15.23 10.18
N ILE A 366 -18.94 14.54 11.02
CA ILE A 366 -18.07 13.43 10.60
C ILE A 366 -18.53 12.19 11.34
N ASN A 367 -18.92 11.15 10.62
CA ASN A 367 -19.51 9.94 11.20
C ASN A 367 -20.71 10.22 12.10
N ASN A 368 -21.58 11.17 11.70
CA ASN A 368 -22.72 11.67 12.47
C ASN A 368 -22.37 12.41 13.77
N VAL A 369 -21.08 12.68 14.03
CA VAL A 369 -20.64 13.48 15.18
C VAL A 369 -20.42 14.92 14.72
N LYS A 370 -21.05 15.87 15.43
CA LYS A 370 -20.86 17.31 15.21
C LYS A 370 -19.46 17.72 15.66
N VAL A 371 -18.67 18.31 14.77
CA VAL A 371 -17.30 18.76 15.05
C VAL A 371 -17.17 20.26 14.78
N ILE A 372 -16.37 20.93 15.61
CA ILE A 372 -15.94 22.31 15.42
C ILE A 372 -14.96 22.33 14.24
N GLY A 373 -15.21 23.23 13.29
CA GLY A 373 -14.37 23.39 12.11
C GLY A 373 -13.08 24.17 12.37
N TRP A 374 -12.26 24.24 11.33
CA TRP A 374 -10.94 24.86 11.40
C TRP A 374 -10.92 26.35 11.81
N PRO A 375 -11.87 27.22 11.39
CA PRO A 375 -11.83 28.65 11.73
C PRO A 375 -11.74 28.90 13.25
N LYS A 376 -12.47 28.11 14.04
CA LYS A 376 -12.45 28.18 15.50
C LYS A 376 -11.25 27.42 16.10
N LEU A 377 -10.99 26.21 15.59
CA LEU A 377 -9.88 25.36 16.06
C LEU A 377 -8.51 26.01 15.90
N LYS A 378 -8.28 26.83 14.88
CA LYS A 378 -7.01 27.53 14.64
C LYS A 378 -6.49 28.24 15.90
N SER A 379 -7.36 28.98 16.59
CA SER A 379 -6.99 29.71 17.81
C SER A 379 -6.61 28.76 18.97
N ILE A 380 -7.35 27.65 19.11
CA ILE A 380 -7.11 26.63 20.12
C ILE A 380 -5.78 25.91 19.85
N VAL A 381 -5.50 25.56 18.60
CA VAL A 381 -4.23 24.95 18.18
C VAL A 381 -3.04 25.85 18.50
N LEU A 382 -3.13 27.15 18.19
CA LEU A 382 -2.08 28.11 18.51
C LEU A 382 -1.86 28.28 20.01
N SER A 383 -2.94 28.28 20.81
CA SER A 383 -2.81 28.34 22.26
C SER A 383 -2.15 27.09 22.81
N ARG A 384 -2.65 25.90 22.40
CA ARG A 384 -2.16 24.60 22.88
C ARG A 384 -0.72 24.32 22.48
N ALA A 385 -0.26 24.87 21.35
CA ALA A 385 1.11 24.75 20.91
C ALA A 385 2.12 25.34 21.91
N ARG A 386 1.74 26.40 22.65
CA ARG A 386 2.59 27.00 23.70
C ARG A 386 2.69 26.06 24.90
N ASP A 387 1.56 25.56 25.40
CA ASP A 387 1.55 24.61 26.52
C ASP A 387 2.38 23.34 26.21
N LEU A 388 2.30 22.84 24.98
CA LEU A 388 3.12 21.73 24.54
C LEU A 388 4.60 22.11 24.52
N ALA A 389 4.96 23.29 23.98
CA ALA A 389 6.34 23.74 23.96
C ALA A 389 6.95 23.90 25.37
N ASP A 390 6.17 24.41 26.33
CA ASP A 390 6.62 24.62 27.72
C ASP A 390 6.94 23.30 28.44
N THR A 391 6.31 22.21 28.00
CA THR A 391 6.47 20.85 28.57
C THR A 391 7.22 19.91 27.63
N ALA A 392 7.92 20.45 26.63
CA ALA A 392 8.61 19.66 25.62
C ALA A 392 9.77 18.86 26.19
N ILE A 393 9.85 17.59 25.80
CA ILE A 393 10.93 16.70 26.23
C ILE A 393 11.89 16.58 25.05
N ILE A 394 12.83 17.51 24.98
CA ILE A 394 13.76 17.61 23.85
C ILE A 394 14.87 16.57 23.98
N ARG A 395 14.91 15.63 23.02
CA ARG A 395 15.91 14.55 22.94
C ARG A 395 16.22 14.23 21.49
N HIS A 396 17.14 13.31 21.24
CA HIS A 396 17.39 12.81 19.89
C HIS A 396 16.10 12.14 19.36
N ILE A 397 15.63 12.47 18.16
CA ILE A 397 14.36 11.94 17.60
C ILE A 397 14.56 11.50 16.16
N HIS A 398 13.72 10.60 15.66
CA HIS A 398 13.65 10.30 14.23
C HIS A 398 12.92 11.41 13.47
N GLY A 399 11.86 11.97 14.08
CA GLY A 399 11.06 13.08 13.54
C GLY A 399 10.10 12.70 12.42
N ASP A 400 10.14 11.48 11.91
CA ASP A 400 9.09 10.90 11.05
C ASP A 400 8.85 9.42 11.38
N PHE A 401 8.72 9.12 12.67
CA PHE A 401 8.68 7.76 13.23
C PHE A 401 7.32 7.07 13.04
N HIS A 402 6.91 6.83 11.80
CA HIS A 402 5.71 6.06 11.48
C HIS A 402 6.05 4.65 11.00
N CYS A 403 5.12 3.69 11.07
CA CYS A 403 5.40 2.27 10.86
C CYS A 403 6.00 1.93 9.49
N ALA A 404 5.72 2.71 8.44
CA ALA A 404 6.35 2.48 7.14
C ALA A 404 7.85 2.85 7.13
N ASN A 405 8.31 3.73 8.00
CA ASN A 405 9.71 4.13 8.14
C ASN A 405 10.51 3.19 9.07
N ILE A 406 9.91 2.11 9.54
CA ILE A 406 10.55 1.13 10.42
C ILE A 406 10.56 -0.21 9.71
N LEU A 407 11.73 -0.64 9.25
CA LEU A 407 11.96 -1.98 8.70
C LEU A 407 12.26 -2.95 9.84
N TYR A 408 11.77 -4.19 9.73
CA TYR A 408 11.92 -5.20 10.78
C TYR A 408 12.43 -6.53 10.22
N ASP A 409 13.44 -7.09 10.88
CA ASP A 409 13.94 -8.44 10.64
C ASP A 409 13.49 -9.35 11.80
N ALA A 410 12.50 -10.20 11.52
CA ALA A 410 11.93 -11.10 12.50
C ALA A 410 12.90 -12.20 12.98
N LEU A 411 13.92 -12.55 12.18
CA LEU A 411 14.88 -13.61 12.55
C LEU A 411 15.96 -13.09 13.49
N ARG A 412 16.44 -11.87 13.24
CA ARG A 412 17.49 -11.24 14.06
C ARG A 412 16.94 -10.35 15.16
N HIS A 413 15.65 -10.05 15.12
CA HIS A 413 14.98 -9.13 16.02
C HIS A 413 15.60 -7.72 16.00
N ILE A 414 15.92 -7.22 14.80
CA ILE A 414 16.51 -5.88 14.59
C ILE A 414 15.55 -4.97 13.84
N PHE A 415 15.66 -3.67 14.15
CA PHE A 415 14.91 -2.60 13.51
C PHE A 415 15.86 -1.71 12.72
N ILE A 416 15.48 -1.37 11.48
CA ILE A 416 16.20 -0.40 10.66
C ILE A 416 15.24 0.75 10.31
N PHE A 417 15.58 1.94 10.76
CA PHE A 417 14.84 3.17 10.53
C PHE A 417 15.30 3.85 9.24
N VAL A 418 14.35 4.36 8.47
CA VAL A 418 14.60 5.03 7.19
C VAL A 418 13.85 6.34 7.12
N ASP A 419 14.32 7.25 6.28
CA ASP A 419 13.72 8.56 6.05
C ASP A 419 13.58 9.43 7.34
N PRO A 420 14.66 9.64 8.12
CA PRO A 420 14.62 10.56 9.26
C PRO A 420 14.43 12.01 8.82
N ARG A 421 13.81 12.83 9.67
CA ARG A 421 13.45 14.22 9.33
C ARG A 421 14.67 15.13 9.23
N GLY A 422 15.55 15.11 10.24
CA GLY A 422 16.74 15.97 10.31
C GLY A 422 16.51 17.47 10.42
N GLU A 423 15.30 17.88 10.77
CA GLU A 423 14.89 19.26 10.99
C GLU A 423 13.92 19.32 12.18
N TRP A 424 14.09 20.32 13.03
CA TRP A 424 13.13 20.66 14.08
C TRP A 424 12.84 22.14 14.05
N GLY A 425 11.57 22.47 13.88
CA GLY A 425 11.16 23.82 13.52
C GLY A 425 11.71 24.27 12.18
N ARG A 426 12.41 25.40 12.18
CA ARG A 426 12.97 26.07 11.02
C ARG A 426 14.48 25.84 10.87
N GLN A 427 15.05 24.96 11.68
CA GLN A 427 16.48 24.63 11.67
C GLN A 427 16.73 23.14 11.49
N VAL A 428 17.89 22.80 10.94
CA VAL A 428 18.37 21.41 10.89
C VAL A 428 18.71 20.94 12.30
N SER A 429 18.27 19.75 12.67
CA SER A 429 18.51 19.19 13.99
C SER A 429 18.23 17.68 14.00
N VAL A 430 18.99 16.94 14.80
CA VAL A 430 18.68 15.55 15.17
C VAL A 430 17.87 15.47 16.47
N TYR A 431 17.62 16.62 17.11
CA TYR A 431 16.90 16.74 18.37
C TYR A 431 15.53 17.38 18.16
N GLY A 432 14.57 17.00 19.00
CA GLY A 432 13.22 17.55 19.05
C GLY A 432 12.41 16.90 20.16
N ASP A 433 11.12 17.23 20.23
CA ASP A 433 10.23 16.70 21.25
C ASP A 433 9.87 15.24 20.98
N ILE A 434 10.22 14.33 21.89
CA ILE A 434 9.98 12.88 21.73
C ILE A 434 8.50 12.54 21.57
N ARG A 435 7.59 13.36 22.11
CA ARG A 435 6.14 13.15 21.97
C ARG A 435 5.71 13.16 20.51
N TYR A 436 6.48 13.81 19.64
CA TYR A 436 6.27 13.79 18.20
C TYR A 436 6.50 12.41 17.57
N ASP A 437 7.52 11.67 18.01
CA ASP A 437 7.77 10.31 17.52
C ASP A 437 6.67 9.35 17.99
N PHE A 438 6.20 9.47 19.24
CA PHE A 438 5.01 8.74 19.72
C PHE A 438 3.77 9.07 18.89
N GLY A 439 3.49 10.37 18.66
CA GLY A 439 2.34 10.81 17.87
C GLY A 439 2.43 10.33 16.42
N LYS A 440 3.63 10.29 15.83
CA LYS A 440 3.89 9.77 14.48
C LYS A 440 3.76 8.25 14.39
N PHE A 441 4.06 7.53 15.46
CA PHE A 441 3.83 6.09 15.50
C PHE A 441 2.33 5.79 15.54
N LEU A 442 1.59 6.42 16.46
CA LEU A 442 0.13 6.31 16.57
C LEU A 442 -0.59 6.72 15.28
N HIS A 443 -0.10 7.77 14.61
CA HIS A 443 -0.61 8.25 13.33
C HIS A 443 -0.80 7.11 12.31
N SER A 444 0.06 6.09 12.33
CA SER A 444 0.03 4.95 11.41
C SER A 444 -1.30 4.18 11.45
N PHE A 445 -1.66 3.59 12.61
CA PHE A 445 -2.79 2.66 12.73
C PHE A 445 -3.93 3.18 13.61
N HIS A 446 -3.64 3.62 14.85
CA HIS A 446 -4.64 4.30 15.69
C HIS A 446 -5.24 5.52 14.97
N GLY A 447 -4.38 6.34 14.37
CA GLY A 447 -4.77 7.48 13.56
C GLY A 447 -5.41 7.07 12.24
N GLY A 448 -5.00 5.94 11.67
CA GLY A 448 -5.49 5.40 10.41
C GLY A 448 -4.81 5.95 9.16
N TYR A 449 -3.60 6.53 9.28
CA TYR A 449 -2.82 7.02 8.15
C TYR A 449 -2.59 5.93 7.09
N GLU A 450 -2.21 4.73 7.54
CA GLU A 450 -1.92 3.62 6.64
C GLU A 450 -3.16 3.18 5.85
N PHE A 451 -4.37 3.33 6.40
CA PHE A 451 -5.61 3.04 5.67
C PHE A 451 -5.94 4.11 4.63
N ILE A 452 -5.84 5.39 4.98
CA ILE A 452 -6.12 6.49 4.05
C ILE A 452 -5.11 6.46 2.89
N LYS A 453 -3.81 6.39 3.21
CA LYS A 453 -2.71 6.37 2.22
C LYS A 453 -2.87 5.21 1.23
N ASN A 454 -3.31 4.05 1.70
CA ASN A 454 -3.47 2.86 0.86
C ASN A 454 -4.88 2.73 0.23
N ASN A 455 -5.76 3.74 0.38
CA ASN A 455 -7.16 3.72 -0.09
C ASN A 455 -7.99 2.55 0.46
N LEU A 456 -7.79 2.22 1.73
CA LEU A 456 -8.49 1.16 2.48
C LEU A 456 -9.56 1.73 3.44
N SER A 457 -9.62 3.05 3.59
CA SER A 457 -10.68 3.75 4.30
C SER A 457 -11.98 3.81 3.49
N PHE A 458 -13.12 3.79 4.18
CA PHE A 458 -14.39 4.20 3.61
C PHE A 458 -14.54 5.73 3.71
N PHE A 459 -14.83 6.37 2.59
CA PHE A 459 -15.08 7.81 2.55
C PHE A 459 -16.30 8.12 1.68
N GLU A 460 -17.23 8.87 2.24
CA GLU A 460 -18.42 9.36 1.54
C GLU A 460 -18.68 10.82 1.92
N CYS A 461 -19.01 11.63 0.91
CA CYS A 461 -19.37 13.03 1.03
C CYS A 461 -20.82 13.17 0.60
N TYR A 462 -21.72 13.55 1.50
CA TYR A 462 -23.13 13.74 1.18
C TYR A 462 -23.43 15.17 0.72
N ASP A 463 -22.76 16.14 1.34
CA ASP A 463 -22.84 17.56 1.02
C ASP A 463 -21.61 18.31 1.56
N THR A 464 -21.67 19.64 1.60
CA THR A 464 -20.56 20.50 2.05
C THR A 464 -20.26 20.41 3.55
N GLN A 465 -21.12 19.77 4.36
CA GLN A 465 -20.98 19.69 5.81
C GLN A 465 -21.01 18.27 6.38
N ARG A 466 -21.53 17.28 5.65
CA ARG A 466 -21.73 15.90 6.14
C ARG A 466 -20.83 14.88 5.44
N TYR A 467 -20.02 14.19 6.25
CA TYR A 467 -19.03 13.22 5.82
C TYR A 467 -19.10 11.93 6.62
N THR A 468 -18.88 10.80 5.95
CA THR A 468 -18.57 9.52 6.61
C THR A 468 -17.13 9.16 6.29
N LEU A 469 -16.31 8.99 7.32
CA LEU A 469 -14.91 8.54 7.21
C LEU A 469 -14.67 7.42 8.21
N LYS A 470 -14.67 6.17 7.73
CA LYS A 470 -14.46 4.99 8.57
C LYS A 470 -13.17 4.28 8.18
N MET A 471 -12.41 3.86 9.18
CA MET A 471 -11.26 2.99 8.98
C MET A 471 -11.70 1.53 9.14
N PRO A 472 -10.92 0.57 8.61
CA PRO A 472 -10.87 -0.77 9.18
C PRO A 472 -10.51 -0.69 10.68
N SER A 473 -10.75 -1.77 11.43
CA SER A 473 -10.27 -1.86 12.82
C SER A 473 -8.76 -1.64 12.87
N ASP A 474 -8.27 -0.97 13.92
CA ASP A 474 -6.85 -0.92 14.22
C ASP A 474 -6.36 -2.35 14.50
N PRO A 475 -5.52 -2.96 13.63
CA PRO A 475 -5.11 -4.34 13.78
C PRO A 475 -4.16 -4.53 14.97
N MET A 476 -3.68 -3.44 15.56
CA MET A 476 -2.53 -3.42 16.45
C MET A 476 -2.84 -2.80 17.80
N ASN A 477 -4.06 -2.30 18.04
CA ASN A 477 -4.41 -1.59 19.28
C ASN A 477 -3.27 -0.65 19.73
N THR A 478 -2.68 0.14 18.80
CA THR A 478 -1.31 0.65 19.03
C THR A 478 -1.21 1.55 20.24
N LEU A 479 -2.28 2.29 20.55
CA LEU A 479 -2.37 3.10 21.76
C LEU A 479 -2.30 2.26 23.04
N TYR A 480 -2.98 1.11 23.07
CA TYR A 480 -2.97 0.22 24.23
C TYR A 480 -1.56 -0.31 24.50
N PHE A 481 -0.84 -0.78 23.47
CA PHE A 481 0.54 -1.26 23.64
C PHE A 481 1.54 -0.14 23.96
N LEU A 482 1.27 1.10 23.56
CA LEU A 482 2.13 2.24 23.90
C LEU A 482 1.93 2.77 25.31
N GLN A 483 0.76 2.53 25.92
CA GLN A 483 0.38 3.16 27.19
C GLN A 483 1.42 2.94 28.31
N PRO A 484 1.95 1.73 28.55
CA PRO A 484 2.95 1.50 29.59
C PRO A 484 4.22 2.35 29.42
N TYR A 485 4.62 2.62 28.18
CA TYR A 485 5.80 3.41 27.86
C TYR A 485 5.56 4.90 28.07
N LEU A 486 4.37 5.40 27.73
CA LEU A 486 3.96 6.77 28.02
C LEU A 486 3.97 7.03 29.53
N ASP A 487 3.39 6.09 30.30
CA ASP A 487 3.30 6.19 31.75
C ASP A 487 4.69 6.18 32.41
N ASN A 488 5.57 5.27 31.99
CA ASN A 488 6.95 5.19 32.49
C ASN A 488 7.74 6.48 32.20
N MET A 489 7.50 7.12 31.05
CA MET A 489 8.15 8.38 30.71
C MET A 489 7.46 9.63 31.30
N GLY A 490 6.35 9.47 32.01
CA GLY A 490 5.55 10.60 32.53
C GLY A 490 4.91 11.45 31.43
N ILE A 491 4.72 10.90 30.23
CA ILE A 491 4.13 11.58 29.08
C ILE A 491 2.61 11.46 29.14
N LYS A 492 1.91 12.59 29.09
CA LYS A 492 0.44 12.59 29.06
C LYS A 492 -0.06 12.05 27.71
N THR A 493 -0.88 11.00 27.74
CA THR A 493 -1.51 10.43 26.54
C THR A 493 -2.26 11.49 25.72
N LYS A 494 -2.97 12.42 26.39
CA LYS A 494 -3.69 13.53 25.75
C LYS A 494 -2.78 14.42 24.87
N ASP A 495 -1.53 14.62 25.27
CA ASP A 495 -0.58 15.44 24.49
C ASP A 495 -0.14 14.72 23.22
N VAL A 496 0.10 13.41 23.31
CA VAL A 496 0.48 12.58 22.17
C VAL A 496 -0.66 12.48 21.17
N LEU A 497 -1.90 12.24 21.63
CA LEU A 497 -3.09 12.20 20.79
C LEU A 497 -3.36 13.55 20.11
N TRP A 498 -3.06 14.67 20.78
CA TRP A 498 -3.13 15.99 20.17
C TRP A 498 -2.12 16.11 19.02
N ILE A 499 -0.87 15.71 19.26
CA ILE A 499 0.20 15.76 18.25
C ILE A 499 -0.09 14.83 17.06
N GLU A 500 -0.64 13.66 17.31
CA GLU A 500 -1.14 12.75 16.27
C GLU A 500 -2.17 13.44 15.37
N ALA A 501 -3.16 14.12 15.97
CA ALA A 501 -4.18 14.85 15.22
C ALA A 501 -3.57 16.01 14.40
N LEU A 502 -2.58 16.73 14.94
CA LEU A 502 -1.84 17.75 14.20
C LEU A 502 -1.08 17.17 13.01
N CYS A 503 -0.54 15.94 13.12
CA CYS A 503 0.11 15.28 12.00
C CYS A 503 -0.84 15.18 10.80
N PHE A 504 -2.08 14.73 11.01
CA PHE A 504 -3.12 14.64 9.98
C PHE A 504 -3.43 15.96 9.29
N LEU A 505 -3.67 17.04 10.06
CA LEU A 505 -3.93 18.37 9.50
C LEU A 505 -2.79 18.87 8.60
N SER A 506 -1.56 18.45 8.92
CA SER A 506 -0.36 18.85 8.19
C SER A 506 -0.09 18.04 6.91
N MET A 507 -0.83 16.93 6.67
CA MET A 507 -0.54 15.98 5.57
C MET A 507 -1.07 16.42 4.22
N GLY A 508 -2.17 17.18 4.17
CA GLY A 508 -2.88 17.47 2.93
C GLY A 508 -1.98 18.02 1.82
N LYS A 509 -0.95 18.81 2.17
CA LYS A 509 -0.09 19.45 1.17
C LYS A 509 0.77 18.50 0.34
N PHE A 510 1.02 17.29 0.84
CA PHE A 510 1.90 16.31 0.20
C PHE A 510 1.20 15.44 -0.85
N TYR A 511 -0.13 15.47 -0.93
CA TYR A 511 -0.91 14.62 -1.81
C TYR A 511 -1.62 15.41 -2.89
N SER A 512 -1.46 14.97 -4.15
CA SER A 512 -2.16 15.52 -5.30
C SER A 512 -3.63 15.07 -5.37
N ASP A 513 -3.96 13.92 -4.78
CA ASP A 513 -5.33 13.39 -4.72
C ASP A 513 -6.21 14.24 -3.78
N TYR A 514 -7.27 14.83 -4.35
CA TYR A 514 -8.17 15.72 -3.62
C TYR A 514 -8.94 15.01 -2.49
N GLN A 515 -9.46 13.82 -2.76
CA GLN A 515 -10.24 13.05 -1.79
C GLN A 515 -9.35 12.61 -0.63
N MET A 516 -8.10 12.24 -0.90
CA MET A 516 -7.13 11.91 0.14
C MET A 516 -6.79 13.11 1.03
N ARG A 517 -6.65 14.32 0.44
CA ARG A 517 -6.48 15.56 1.23
C ARG A 517 -7.67 15.81 2.16
N GLN A 518 -8.91 15.62 1.66
CA GLN A 518 -10.12 15.78 2.47
C GLN A 518 -10.12 14.80 3.64
N GLN A 519 -9.80 13.54 3.39
CA GLN A 519 -9.76 12.51 4.42
C GLN A 519 -8.74 12.83 5.53
N PHE A 520 -7.51 13.22 5.17
CA PHE A 520 -6.51 13.59 6.17
C PHE A 520 -6.95 14.80 7.01
N PHE A 521 -7.49 15.83 6.37
CA PHE A 521 -7.97 17.01 7.08
C PHE A 521 -9.14 16.69 8.02
N LEU A 522 -10.17 16.00 7.52
CA LEU A 522 -11.34 15.59 8.31
C LEU A 522 -10.95 14.67 9.46
N ARG A 523 -10.00 13.75 9.26
CA ARG A 523 -9.48 12.90 10.34
C ARG A 523 -8.79 13.72 11.42
N GLY A 524 -7.95 14.69 11.04
CA GLY A 524 -7.31 15.61 11.99
C GLY A 524 -8.32 16.42 12.80
N LEU A 525 -9.34 16.99 12.14
CA LEU A 525 -10.44 17.70 12.81
C LEU A 525 -11.19 16.80 13.78
N TYR A 526 -11.57 15.60 13.33
CA TYR A 526 -12.29 14.65 14.15
C TYR A 526 -11.51 14.30 15.42
N LEU A 527 -10.23 13.94 15.29
CA LEU A 527 -9.37 13.58 16.41
C LEU A 527 -9.19 14.74 17.40
N LEU A 528 -8.94 15.97 16.93
CA LEU A 528 -8.83 17.13 17.81
C LEU A 528 -10.12 17.38 18.61
N ASN A 529 -11.28 17.25 17.96
CA ASN A 529 -12.57 17.46 18.62
C ASN A 529 -12.87 16.43 19.70
N GLN A 530 -12.27 15.22 19.67
CA GLN A 530 -12.40 14.25 20.76
C GLN A 530 -11.60 14.64 22.02
N LEU A 531 -10.68 15.61 21.89
CA LEU A 531 -9.78 16.04 22.97
C LEU A 531 -10.17 17.41 23.57
N LEU A 532 -11.09 18.14 22.93
CA LEU A 532 -11.72 19.34 23.46
C LEU A 532 -12.75 18.94 24.51
#